data_AF-A0A329S1Z0-F1
#
_entry.id   AF-A0A329S1Z0-F1
#
_cell.length_a   1.000
_cell.length_b   1.000
_cell.length_c   1.000
_cell.angle_alpha   90.00
_cell.angle_beta   90.00
_cell.angle_gamma   90.00
#
_symmetry.space_group_name_H-M   'P 1'
#
loop_
_entity.id
_entity.type
_entity.pdbx_description
1 polymer ?
#
loop_
_entity_poly.entity_id
_entity_poly.type
_entity_poly.pdbx_seq_one_letter_code
_entity_poly.pdbx_strand_id
1 'polypeptide(L)'
;MGKSITTDQEFSKLERRLSQTADDAVNCLKVLKGNLSEFDSRHKLFFVNTSKFYLRSDIRAAKDKASELRAAANQIAECESPSESEITASRSAMHATADALNELARAARTYDKKNLKSKGITGVVTFLIGGKKQSKKESKMSKDNDPVGMDNNRVGSEGILRAPDTVEEVVTSTLSDCFSGFMELQHQIATSEKSLSPLFAEGTNDPTECGS
;
A
#
# COMPACT_ATOMS: atom_id res chain seq x y z
N MET A 1 -21.78 31.66 18.40
CA MET A 1 -20.37 31.45 18.80
C MET A 1 -19.91 29.98 18.82
N GLY A 2 -20.79 28.96 18.82
CA GLY A 2 -20.35 27.56 18.92
C GLY A 2 -19.81 26.89 17.63
N LYS A 3 -20.17 27.38 16.43
CA LYS A 3 -19.81 26.73 15.15
C LYS A 3 -18.31 26.81 14.81
N SER A 4 -17.64 27.94 15.06
CA SER A 4 -16.20 28.06 14.75
C SER A 4 -15.34 27.23 15.72
N ILE A 5 -15.72 27.18 17.00
CA ILE A 5 -15.00 26.37 18.00
C ILE A 5 -14.99 24.88 17.62
N THR A 6 -16.10 24.37 17.07
CA THR A 6 -16.17 22.97 16.61
C THR A 6 -15.35 22.72 15.35
N THR A 7 -15.26 23.69 14.43
CA THR A 7 -14.46 23.53 13.20
C THR A 7 -12.97 23.62 13.47
N ASP A 8 -12.56 24.55 14.33
CA ASP A 8 -11.16 24.71 14.74
C ASP A 8 -10.66 23.43 15.42
N GLN A 9 -11.49 22.83 16.29
CA GLN A 9 -11.16 21.56 16.95
C GLN A 9 -11.00 20.40 15.95
N GLU A 10 -11.88 20.29 14.94
CA GLU A 10 -11.77 19.24 13.92
C GLU A 10 -10.56 19.44 13.00
N PHE A 11 -10.12 20.68 12.79
CA PHE A 11 -8.89 20.99 12.05
C PHE A 11 -7.63 20.67 12.85
N SER A 12 -7.58 21.00 14.14
CA SER A 12 -6.45 20.59 15.00
C SER A 12 -6.34 19.06 15.13
N LYS A 13 -7.47 18.34 15.13
CA LYS A 13 -7.48 16.87 15.06
C LYS A 13 -6.94 16.37 13.73
N LEU A 14 -7.36 16.99 12.62
CA LEU A 14 -6.88 16.63 11.28
C LEU A 14 -5.38 16.85 11.12
N GLU A 15 -4.87 18.01 11.55
CA GLU A 15 -3.43 18.34 11.56
C GLU A 15 -2.61 17.27 12.28
N ARG A 16 -3.01 16.93 13.51
CA ARG A 16 -2.35 15.89 14.32
C ARG A 16 -2.40 14.55 13.60
N ARG A 17 -3.55 14.20 13.01
CA ARG A 17 -3.73 12.93 12.33
C ARG A 17 -2.89 12.80 11.07
N LEU A 18 -2.75 13.87 10.30
CA LEU A 18 -1.86 13.92 9.14
C LEU A 18 -0.40 13.72 9.55
N SER A 19 0.05 14.44 10.58
CA SER A 19 1.42 14.31 11.10
C SER A 19 1.71 12.89 11.59
N GLN A 20 0.78 12.31 12.36
CA GLN A 20 0.92 10.93 12.86
C GLN A 20 0.96 9.93 11.71
N THR A 21 0.06 10.05 10.73
CA THR A 21 0.01 9.14 9.57
C THR A 21 1.27 9.25 8.72
N ALA A 22 1.84 10.45 8.58
CA ALA A 22 3.11 10.66 7.90
C ALA A 22 4.28 9.96 8.64
N ASP A 23 4.34 10.09 9.96
CA ASP A 23 5.38 9.44 10.77
C ASP A 23 5.26 7.92 10.75
N ASP A 24 4.04 7.40 10.88
CA ASP A 24 3.75 5.97 10.77
C ASP A 24 4.17 5.44 9.40
N ALA A 25 3.95 6.19 8.31
CA ALA A 25 4.34 5.80 6.96
C ALA A 25 5.85 5.70 6.82
N VAL A 26 6.56 6.72 7.29
CA VAL A 26 8.02 6.76 7.25
C VAL A 26 8.61 5.63 8.10
N ASN A 27 8.03 5.33 9.26
CA ASN A 27 8.48 4.25 10.13
C ASN A 27 8.17 2.87 9.54
N CYS A 28 6.97 2.66 9.00
CA CYS A 28 6.61 1.46 8.26
C CYS A 28 7.59 1.18 7.11
N LEU A 29 7.92 2.19 6.31
CA LEU A 29 8.89 2.05 5.21
C LEU A 29 10.32 1.75 5.71
N LYS A 30 10.71 2.21 6.90
CA LYS A 30 11.99 1.83 7.53
C LYS A 30 11.98 0.36 7.94
N VAL A 31 10.91 -0.10 8.59
CA VAL A 31 10.73 -1.51 8.98
C VAL A 31 10.76 -2.39 7.73
N LEU A 32 10.05 -2.00 6.67
CA LEU A 32 10.05 -2.72 5.40
C LEU A 32 11.46 -2.87 4.82
N LYS A 33 12.27 -1.82 4.82
CA LYS A 33 13.67 -1.92 4.35
C LYS A 33 14.50 -2.92 5.16
N GLY A 34 14.22 -3.06 6.46
CA GLY A 34 14.81 -4.08 7.33
C GLY A 34 14.34 -5.48 6.95
N ASN A 35 13.03 -5.67 6.83
CA ASN A 35 12.41 -6.96 6.47
C ASN A 35 12.85 -7.45 5.09
N LEU A 36 12.98 -6.56 4.10
CA LEU A 36 13.53 -6.91 2.79
C LEU A 36 15.00 -7.34 2.87
N SER A 37 15.80 -6.68 3.71
CA SER A 37 17.19 -7.08 3.98
C SER A 37 17.28 -8.47 4.60
N GLU A 38 16.37 -8.78 5.52
CA GLU A 38 16.28 -10.10 6.14
C GLU A 38 15.81 -11.16 5.15
N PHE A 39 14.79 -10.86 4.34
CA PHE A 39 14.34 -11.71 3.23
C PHE A 39 15.49 -12.02 2.27
N ASP A 40 16.22 -10.99 1.83
CA ASP A 40 17.36 -11.16 0.94
C ASP A 40 18.42 -12.11 1.53
N SER A 41 18.71 -11.96 2.84
CA SER A 41 19.66 -12.81 3.55
C SER A 41 19.19 -14.26 3.63
N ARG A 42 17.92 -14.50 3.99
CA ARG A 42 17.31 -15.84 4.08
C ARG A 42 17.29 -16.56 2.73
N HIS A 43 17.04 -15.83 1.65
CA HIS A 43 16.98 -16.37 0.29
C HIS A 43 18.33 -16.35 -0.45
N LYS A 44 19.42 -16.03 0.27
CA LYS A 44 20.80 -16.00 -0.26
C LYS A 44 20.97 -15.06 -1.46
N LEU A 45 20.24 -13.96 -1.46
CA LEU A 45 20.32 -12.89 -2.45
C LEU A 45 21.41 -11.90 -2.03
N PHE A 46 22.65 -12.17 -2.44
CA PHE A 46 23.84 -11.42 -2.00
C PHE A 46 24.38 -10.42 -3.05
N PHE A 47 23.79 -10.33 -4.24
CA PHE A 47 24.29 -9.54 -5.37
C PHE A 47 23.21 -8.67 -6.03
N VAL A 48 23.52 -8.00 -7.15
CA VAL A 48 22.77 -6.93 -7.88
C VAL A 48 21.23 -7.06 -7.99
N ASN A 49 20.64 -8.24 -7.79
CA ASN A 49 19.20 -8.49 -7.91
C ASN A 49 18.48 -8.72 -6.56
N THR A 50 18.92 -8.05 -5.49
CA THR A 50 18.22 -8.13 -4.20
C THR A 50 16.88 -7.41 -4.25
N SER A 51 15.90 -7.92 -3.48
CA SER A 51 14.57 -7.31 -3.38
C SER A 51 14.64 -5.88 -2.84
N LYS A 52 15.50 -5.66 -1.84
CA LYS A 52 15.77 -4.34 -1.27
C LYS A 52 16.32 -3.35 -2.29
N PHE A 53 17.21 -3.78 -3.17
CA PHE A 53 17.75 -2.91 -4.23
C PHE A 53 16.69 -2.60 -5.27
N TYR A 54 15.94 -3.61 -5.71
CA TYR A 54 14.87 -3.47 -6.70
C TYR A 54 13.80 -2.48 -6.27
N LEU A 55 13.32 -2.56 -5.02
CA LEU A 55 12.25 -1.71 -4.49
C LEU A 55 12.74 -0.35 -3.96
N ARG A 56 14.04 -0.05 -4.05
CA ARG A 56 14.62 1.14 -3.41
C ARG A 56 13.98 2.44 -3.90
N SER A 57 13.69 2.52 -5.20
CA SER A 57 13.09 3.71 -5.81
C SER A 57 11.65 3.90 -5.33
N ASP A 58 10.84 2.85 -5.34
CA ASP A 58 9.43 2.89 -4.92
C ASP A 58 9.31 3.22 -3.43
N ILE A 59 10.18 2.65 -2.58
CA ILE A 59 10.24 3.00 -1.15
C ILE A 59 10.56 4.48 -0.95
N ARG A 60 11.46 5.05 -1.79
CA ARG A 60 11.79 6.47 -1.73
C ARG A 60 10.60 7.31 -2.17
N ALA A 61 9.95 6.97 -3.28
CA ALA A 61 8.77 7.68 -3.75
C ALA A 61 7.65 7.68 -2.71
N ALA A 62 7.37 6.54 -2.06
CA ALA A 62 6.40 6.45 -0.99
C ALA A 62 6.77 7.34 0.22
N LYS A 63 8.06 7.42 0.57
CA LYS A 63 8.53 8.31 1.64
C LYS A 63 8.38 9.80 1.26
N ASP A 64 8.66 10.14 0.01
CA ASP A 64 8.51 11.49 -0.50
C ASP A 64 7.02 11.89 -0.45
N LYS A 65 6.10 11.00 -0.83
CA LYS A 65 4.65 11.21 -0.69
C LYS A 65 4.17 11.29 0.76
N ALA A 66 4.72 10.50 1.67
CA ALA A 66 4.45 10.66 3.10
C ALA A 66 4.91 12.03 3.64
N SER A 67 5.93 12.64 3.02
CA SER A 67 6.35 14.00 3.39
C SER A 67 5.35 15.06 2.91
N GLU A 68 4.58 14.79 1.85
CA GLU A 68 3.46 15.65 1.41
C GLU A 68 2.31 15.65 2.43
N LEU A 69 2.03 14.52 3.10
CA LEU A 69 1.08 14.49 4.22
C LEU A 69 1.52 15.42 5.35
N ARG A 70 2.82 15.43 5.65
CA ARG A 70 3.36 16.33 6.69
C ARG A 70 3.34 17.79 6.25
N ALA A 71 3.59 18.06 4.97
CA ALA A 71 3.43 19.40 4.42
C ALA A 71 1.98 19.90 4.53
N ALA A 72 0.99 19.04 4.24
CA ALA A 72 -0.43 19.38 4.42
C ALA A 72 -0.78 19.64 5.89
N ALA A 73 -0.20 18.89 6.83
CA ALA A 73 -0.36 19.16 8.26
C ALA A 73 0.19 20.55 8.63
N ASN A 74 1.39 20.90 8.16
CA ASN A 74 1.98 22.20 8.43
C ASN A 74 1.15 23.35 7.82
N GLN A 75 0.57 23.15 6.62
CA GLN A 75 -0.33 24.14 6.01
C GLN A 75 -1.56 24.41 6.88
N ILE A 76 -2.14 23.37 7.50
CA ILE A 76 -3.25 23.55 8.46
C ILE A 76 -2.78 24.33 9.70
N ALA A 77 -1.60 23.99 10.23
CA ALA A 77 -1.06 24.64 11.42
C ALA A 77 -0.71 26.12 11.20
N GLU A 78 -0.31 26.48 9.97
CA GLU A 78 0.03 27.84 9.57
C GLU A 78 -1.20 28.69 9.18
N CYS A 79 -2.35 28.06 8.93
CA CYS A 79 -3.55 28.76 8.49
C CYS A 79 -4.29 29.37 9.69
N GLU A 80 -4.62 30.66 9.60
CA GLU A 80 -5.31 31.39 10.67
C GLU A 80 -6.79 30.97 10.82
N SER A 81 -7.37 30.34 9.80
CA SER A 81 -8.77 29.91 9.81
C SER A 81 -8.99 28.60 9.03
N PRO A 82 -9.91 27.72 9.46
CA PRO A 82 -10.28 26.51 8.73
C PRO A 82 -10.71 26.81 7.28
N SER A 83 -10.16 26.08 6.33
CA SER A 83 -10.31 26.40 4.92
C SER A 83 -10.40 25.14 4.03
N GLU A 84 -11.15 25.26 2.93
CA GLU A 84 -11.46 24.15 2.00
C GLU A 84 -10.22 23.71 1.20
N SER A 85 -9.31 24.64 0.89
CA SER A 85 -8.07 24.32 0.17
C SER A 85 -7.18 23.35 0.94
N GLU A 86 -7.11 23.48 2.27
CA GLU A 86 -6.28 22.68 3.17
C GLU A 86 -6.88 21.28 3.32
N ILE A 87 -8.21 21.16 3.37
CA ILE A 87 -8.89 19.85 3.31
C ILE A 87 -8.62 19.18 1.96
N THR A 88 -8.70 19.93 0.87
CA THR A 88 -8.44 19.40 -0.47
C THR A 88 -6.98 18.97 -0.62
N ALA A 89 -6.03 19.75 -0.11
CA ALA A 89 -4.61 19.42 -0.05
C ALA A 89 -4.37 18.15 0.78
N SER A 90 -4.98 18.06 1.96
CA SER A 90 -4.92 16.90 2.85
C SER A 90 -5.44 15.63 2.17
N ARG A 91 -6.59 15.72 1.49
CA ARG A 91 -7.18 14.62 0.73
C ARG A 91 -6.28 14.18 -0.41
N SER A 92 -5.75 15.13 -1.18
CA SER A 92 -4.85 14.87 -2.30
C SER A 92 -3.57 14.18 -1.82
N ALA A 93 -2.94 14.68 -0.76
CA ALA A 93 -1.74 14.07 -0.16
C ALA A 93 -1.99 12.66 0.37
N MET A 94 -3.16 12.41 0.97
CA MET A 94 -3.59 11.08 1.41
C MET A 94 -3.69 10.11 0.23
N HIS A 95 -4.40 10.48 -0.84
CA HIS A 95 -4.52 9.63 -2.03
C HIS A 95 -3.16 9.37 -2.68
N ALA A 96 -2.33 10.41 -2.87
CA ALA A 96 -1.01 10.27 -3.44
C ALA A 96 -0.11 9.30 -2.63
N THR A 97 -0.21 9.34 -1.31
CA THR A 97 0.54 8.42 -0.43
C THR A 97 0.01 6.98 -0.55
N ALA A 98 -1.31 6.80 -0.53
CA ALA A 98 -1.93 5.48 -0.71
C ALA A 98 -1.59 4.87 -2.07
N ASP A 99 -1.61 5.66 -3.14
CA ASP A 99 -1.23 5.23 -4.48
C ASP A 99 0.23 4.81 -4.56
N ALA A 100 1.15 5.59 -3.97
CA ALA A 100 2.56 5.24 -3.93
C ALA A 100 2.84 3.93 -3.18
N LEU A 101 2.12 3.67 -2.09
CA LEU A 101 2.23 2.41 -1.33
C LEU A 101 1.62 1.23 -2.10
N ASN A 102 0.54 1.45 -2.83
CA ASN A 102 -0.04 0.45 -3.74
C ASN A 102 0.89 0.13 -4.91
N GLU A 103 1.57 1.13 -5.48
CA GLU A 103 2.60 0.94 -6.51
C GLU A 103 3.80 0.17 -5.97
N LEU A 104 4.24 0.44 -4.73
CA LEU A 104 5.27 -0.34 -4.07
C LEU A 104 4.86 -1.83 -3.95
N ALA A 105 3.61 -2.12 -3.58
CA ALA A 105 3.09 -3.49 -3.57
C ALA A 105 3.03 -4.11 -4.98
N ARG A 106 2.67 -3.33 -6.01
CA ARG A 106 2.71 -3.78 -7.42
C ARG A 106 4.14 -4.07 -7.89
N ALA A 107 5.11 -3.26 -7.48
CA ALA A 107 6.52 -3.45 -7.78
C ALA A 107 7.05 -4.75 -7.14
N ALA A 108 6.66 -5.03 -5.89
CA ALA A 108 6.97 -6.28 -5.19
C ALA A 108 6.43 -7.51 -5.91
N ARG A 109 5.14 -7.49 -6.29
CA ARG A 109 4.53 -8.52 -7.16
C ARG A 109 5.31 -8.75 -8.44
N THR A 110 5.75 -7.66 -9.06
CA THR A 110 6.49 -7.72 -10.33
C THR A 110 7.87 -8.34 -10.14
N TYR A 111 8.54 -8.03 -9.03
CA TYR A 111 9.78 -8.67 -8.63
C TYR A 111 9.59 -10.18 -8.48
N ASP A 112 8.58 -10.61 -7.72
CA ASP A 112 8.29 -12.03 -7.52
C ASP A 112 8.01 -12.73 -8.84
N LYS A 113 7.18 -12.15 -9.71
CA LYS A 113 6.91 -12.71 -11.05
C LYS A 113 8.18 -12.90 -11.88
N LYS A 114 9.13 -11.95 -11.83
CA LYS A 114 10.40 -12.07 -12.57
C LYS A 114 11.31 -13.14 -11.98
N ASN A 115 11.38 -13.22 -10.64
CA ASN A 115 12.29 -14.13 -9.95
C ASN A 115 11.74 -15.56 -9.77
N LEU A 116 10.42 -15.75 -9.75
CA LEU A 116 9.78 -17.06 -9.77
C LEU A 116 9.79 -17.66 -11.18
N LYS A 117 9.58 -16.85 -12.22
CA LYS A 117 9.70 -17.32 -13.62
C LYS A 117 11.12 -17.76 -13.96
N SER A 118 12.15 -17.06 -13.45
CA SER A 118 13.55 -17.43 -13.66
C SER A 118 13.99 -18.67 -12.88
N LYS A 119 13.32 -19.00 -11.75
CA LYS A 119 13.58 -20.23 -10.97
C LYS A 119 12.75 -21.44 -11.41
N GLY A 120 11.68 -21.28 -12.20
CA GLY A 120 10.69 -22.34 -12.41
C GLY A 120 10.23 -22.68 -13.83
N ILE A 121 10.38 -21.83 -14.87
CA ILE A 121 9.92 -22.19 -16.24
C ILE A 121 10.82 -21.57 -17.32
N THR A 122 12.11 -21.96 -17.34
CA THR A 122 12.92 -21.96 -18.57
C THR A 122 13.14 -23.39 -19.09
N GLY A 123 12.56 -24.41 -18.44
CA GLY A 123 12.74 -25.82 -18.81
C GLY A 123 11.66 -26.44 -19.72
N VAL A 124 10.51 -25.80 -19.92
CA VAL A 124 9.39 -26.40 -20.68
C VAL A 124 8.58 -25.35 -21.46
N VAL A 125 9.27 -24.47 -22.21
CA VAL A 125 8.62 -23.95 -23.43
C VAL A 125 8.51 -25.14 -24.37
N THR A 126 7.33 -25.71 -24.25
CA THR A 126 6.92 -26.98 -24.77
C THR A 126 7.00 -26.93 -26.29
N PHE A 127 7.75 -27.91 -26.80
CA PHE A 127 7.97 -28.31 -28.17
C PHE A 127 6.67 -28.81 -28.86
N LEU A 128 5.52 -28.14 -28.65
CA LEU A 128 4.20 -28.56 -29.15
C LEU A 128 3.57 -27.53 -30.11
N ILE A 129 4.33 -27.18 -31.15
CA ILE A 129 3.78 -26.91 -32.49
C ILE A 129 4.58 -27.87 -33.40
N GLY A 130 4.26 -29.16 -33.50
CA GLY A 130 3.06 -29.70 -34.14
C GLY A 130 3.46 -30.28 -35.51
N GLY A 131 3.82 -31.58 -35.59
CA GLY A 131 4.15 -32.22 -36.88
C GLY A 131 4.69 -33.65 -36.87
N LYS A 132 3.82 -34.64 -36.63
CA LYS A 132 3.75 -36.00 -37.24
C LYS A 132 5.04 -36.81 -37.54
N LYS A 133 5.19 -37.97 -36.87
CA LYS A 133 5.03 -39.37 -37.36
C LYS A 133 5.99 -40.38 -36.70
N GLN A 134 5.38 -41.41 -36.10
CA GLN A 134 5.77 -42.82 -35.88
C GLN A 134 7.25 -43.25 -35.95
N SER A 135 7.70 -43.99 -34.93
CA SER A 135 7.97 -45.44 -35.03
C SER A 135 8.33 -46.08 -33.68
N LYS A 136 7.92 -47.35 -33.54
CA LYS A 136 8.00 -48.23 -32.36
C LYS A 136 9.44 -48.51 -31.88
N LYS A 137 9.63 -48.63 -30.57
CA LYS A 137 10.33 -49.79 -29.97
C LYS A 137 9.99 -49.97 -28.48
N GLU A 138 9.61 -51.19 -28.13
CA GLU A 138 9.34 -51.68 -26.77
C GLU A 138 10.64 -51.81 -25.96
N SER A 139 10.57 -51.64 -24.62
CA SER A 139 10.72 -52.75 -23.66
C SER A 139 10.83 -52.30 -22.19
N LYS A 140 10.12 -53.07 -21.34
CA LYS A 140 10.36 -53.40 -19.91
C LYS A 140 9.94 -52.43 -18.79
N MET A 141 8.73 -52.70 -18.29
CA MET A 141 8.36 -53.08 -16.90
C MET A 141 9.25 -52.64 -15.72
N SER A 142 8.69 -51.85 -14.81
CA SER A 142 8.79 -51.91 -13.32
C SER A 142 7.76 -50.92 -12.75
N LYS A 143 6.54 -51.34 -12.41
CA LYS A 143 6.06 -51.78 -11.09
C LYS A 143 5.87 -50.63 -10.07
N ASP A 144 4.59 -50.30 -9.88
CA ASP A 144 3.89 -49.79 -8.68
C ASP A 144 4.54 -48.72 -7.80
N ASN A 145 3.92 -47.54 -7.75
CA ASN A 145 3.13 -47.05 -6.61
C ASN A 145 2.63 -45.61 -6.88
N ASP A 146 1.35 -45.46 -7.20
CA ASP A 146 0.58 -44.22 -6.99
C ASP A 146 -0.12 -44.30 -5.62
N PRO A 147 -0.70 -43.21 -5.07
CA PRO A 147 -0.35 -41.80 -5.16
C PRO A 147 -0.29 -41.16 -3.74
N VAL A 148 0.55 -40.14 -3.53
CA VAL A 148 0.23 -39.15 -2.47
C VAL A 148 -0.10 -37.86 -3.16
N GLY A 149 -1.41 -37.62 -3.27
CA GLY A 149 -1.95 -36.30 -3.54
C GLY A 149 -1.41 -35.33 -2.50
N MET A 150 -0.67 -34.33 -2.95
CA MET A 150 -0.50 -33.12 -2.17
C MET A 150 -1.64 -32.19 -2.55
N ASP A 151 -2.71 -32.35 -1.80
CA ASP A 151 -3.82 -31.44 -1.71
C ASP A 151 -3.24 -30.07 -1.33
N ASN A 152 -3.22 -29.13 -2.27
CA ASN A 152 -2.97 -27.73 -1.98
C ASN A 152 -4.23 -27.13 -1.35
N ASN A 153 -4.53 -27.58 -0.13
CA ASN A 153 -5.54 -27.02 0.74
C ASN A 153 -4.87 -26.68 2.08
N ARG A 154 -4.55 -25.40 2.26
CA ARG A 154 -4.35 -24.76 3.57
C ARG A 154 -4.63 -23.27 3.35
N VAL A 155 -5.85 -22.81 3.53
CA VAL A 155 -6.58 -22.66 4.82
C VAL A 155 -5.65 -22.09 5.88
N GLY A 156 -5.99 -20.87 6.30
CA GLY A 156 -5.27 -20.11 7.29
C GLY A 156 -5.02 -20.89 8.56
N SER A 157 -3.87 -20.63 9.16
CA SER A 157 -3.62 -20.95 10.55
C SER A 157 -2.88 -19.77 11.14
N GLU A 158 -3.66 -18.88 11.75
CA GLU A 158 -3.20 -18.08 12.88
C GLU A 158 -2.39 -18.99 13.83
N GLY A 159 -1.17 -18.59 14.19
CA GLY A 159 -0.50 -19.14 15.38
C GLY A 159 0.99 -19.52 15.26
N ILE A 160 1.56 -19.62 14.06
CA ILE A 160 3.02 -19.72 13.88
C ILE A 160 3.37 -18.76 12.74
N LEU A 161 4.10 -17.68 13.05
CA LEU A 161 4.56 -16.71 12.05
C LEU A 161 5.51 -17.43 11.07
N ARG A 162 4.95 -18.06 10.04
CA ARG A 162 5.71 -18.56 8.90
C ARG A 162 6.45 -17.35 8.32
N ALA A 163 7.74 -17.53 8.08
CA ALA A 163 8.52 -16.54 7.35
C ALA A 163 7.86 -16.26 5.99
N PRO A 164 7.69 -14.99 5.59
CA PRO A 164 7.20 -14.67 4.25
C PRO A 164 8.11 -15.29 3.20
N ASP A 165 7.51 -16.00 2.24
CA ASP A 165 8.27 -16.71 1.19
C ASP A 165 8.37 -15.90 -0.12
N THR A 166 7.66 -14.78 -0.21
CA THR A 166 7.69 -13.84 -1.35
C THR A 166 7.90 -12.40 -0.91
N VAL A 167 8.39 -11.56 -1.83
CA VAL A 167 8.60 -10.13 -1.55
C VAL A 167 7.28 -9.39 -1.42
N GLU A 168 6.27 -9.76 -2.20
CA GLU A 168 4.90 -9.25 -2.05
C GLU A 168 4.37 -9.53 -0.64
N GLU A 169 4.56 -10.74 -0.11
CA GLU A 169 4.10 -11.09 1.23
C GLU A 169 4.79 -10.23 2.30
N VAL A 170 6.12 -10.04 2.18
CA VAL A 170 6.88 -9.12 3.06
C VAL A 170 6.32 -7.70 3.00
N VAL A 171 6.07 -7.17 1.80
CA VAL A 171 5.58 -5.80 1.62
C VAL A 171 4.16 -5.67 2.16
N THR A 172 3.26 -6.56 1.76
CA THR A 172 1.85 -6.51 2.16
C THR A 172 1.67 -6.70 3.66
N SER A 173 2.38 -7.64 4.28
CA SER A 173 2.33 -7.83 5.74
C SER A 173 2.91 -6.63 6.48
N THR A 174 4.04 -6.08 6.04
CA THR A 174 4.64 -4.91 6.69
C THR A 174 3.72 -3.68 6.58
N LEU A 175 3.10 -3.48 5.43
CA LEU A 175 2.15 -2.39 5.22
C LEU A 175 0.88 -2.60 6.05
N SER A 176 0.32 -3.82 6.13
CA SER A 176 -0.88 -4.06 6.97
C SER A 176 -0.61 -3.85 8.45
N ASP A 177 0.54 -4.33 8.94
CA ASP A 177 0.84 -4.35 10.37
C ASP A 177 1.21 -2.97 10.90
N CYS A 178 1.79 -2.13 10.05
CA CYS A 178 2.30 -0.81 10.43
C CYS A 178 1.42 0.34 9.93
N PHE A 179 0.31 0.06 9.24
CA PHE A 179 -0.46 1.09 8.53
C PHE A 179 -1.99 0.99 8.70
N SER A 180 -2.48 1.08 9.94
CA SER A 180 -3.91 1.30 10.23
C SER A 180 -4.35 2.76 10.01
N GLY A 181 -3.40 3.68 9.86
CA GLY A 181 -3.63 5.12 9.92
C GLY A 181 -4.54 5.71 8.84
N PHE A 182 -4.58 5.14 7.64
CA PHE A 182 -5.31 5.72 6.50
C PHE A 182 -6.82 5.76 6.70
N MET A 183 -7.44 4.70 7.22
CA MET A 183 -8.89 4.67 7.37
C MET A 183 -9.37 5.73 8.36
N GLU A 184 -8.63 5.87 9.46
CA GLU A 184 -8.88 6.89 10.47
C GLU A 184 -8.62 8.30 9.91
N LEU A 185 -7.56 8.50 9.12
CA LEU A 185 -7.29 9.78 8.45
C LEU A 185 -8.39 10.13 7.44
N GLN A 186 -8.84 9.17 6.62
CA GLN A 186 -9.91 9.37 5.65
C GLN A 186 -11.21 9.78 6.36
N HIS A 187 -11.55 9.11 7.48
CA HIS A 187 -12.69 9.48 8.29
C HIS A 187 -12.55 10.89 8.87
N GLN A 188 -11.36 11.25 9.36
CA GLN A 188 -11.11 12.59 9.90
C GLN A 188 -11.23 13.67 8.82
N ILE A 189 -10.67 13.46 7.62
CA ILE A 189 -10.82 14.38 6.48
C ILE A 189 -12.30 14.59 6.14
N ALA A 190 -13.08 13.51 6.06
CA ALA A 190 -14.52 13.61 5.78
C ALA A 190 -15.29 14.32 6.91
N THR A 191 -14.87 14.16 8.16
CA THR A 191 -15.47 14.83 9.31
C THR A 191 -15.16 16.33 9.30
N SER A 192 -13.89 16.71 9.06
CA SER A 192 -13.48 18.10 8.91
C SER A 192 -14.18 18.77 7.73
N GLU A 193 -14.36 18.07 6.61
CA GLU A 193 -15.09 18.59 5.44
C GLU A 193 -16.56 18.88 5.75
N LYS A 194 -17.24 17.96 6.43
CA LYS A 194 -18.63 18.17 6.86
C LYS A 194 -18.75 19.32 7.85
N SER A 195 -17.73 19.56 8.68
CA SER A 195 -17.73 20.69 9.61
C SER A 195 -17.63 22.04 8.89
N LEU A 196 -17.03 22.10 7.69
CA LEU A 196 -16.97 23.30 6.86
C LEU A 196 -18.25 23.58 6.06
N SER A 197 -19.01 22.56 5.66
CA SER A 197 -20.18 22.75 4.78
C SER A 197 -21.19 23.82 5.27
N PRO A 198 -21.49 23.95 6.58
CA PRO A 198 -22.37 25.01 7.09
C PRO A 198 -21.76 26.42 7.05
N LEU A 199 -20.43 26.57 7.07
CA LEU A 199 -19.75 27.87 7.05
C LEU A 199 -19.88 28.58 5.69
N PHE A 200 -20.00 27.82 4.60
CA PHE A 200 -20.12 28.35 3.24
C PHE A 200 -21.57 28.43 2.73
N ALA A 201 -22.51 27.75 3.39
CA ALA A 201 -23.94 27.80 3.04
C ALA A 201 -24.65 29.07 3.54
N GLU A 202 -24.05 29.82 4.46
CA GLU A 202 -24.67 30.97 5.14
C GLU A 202 -24.43 32.31 4.39
N GLY A 203 -23.98 32.27 3.12
CA GLY A 203 -23.70 33.44 2.28
C GLY A 203 -24.75 33.80 1.22
N THR A 204 -25.91 33.14 1.17
CA THR A 204 -26.90 33.33 0.09
C THR A 204 -28.34 33.60 0.56
N ASN A 205 -28.54 34.12 1.77
CA ASN A 205 -29.86 34.56 2.23
C ASN A 205 -29.80 35.98 2.77
N ASP A 206 -29.78 36.97 1.87
CA ASP A 206 -30.22 38.33 2.20
C ASP A 206 -31.45 38.65 1.32
N PRO A 207 -32.68 38.48 1.83
CA PRO A 207 -33.86 38.99 1.16
C PRO A 207 -34.02 40.46 1.55
N THR A 208 -33.49 41.38 0.73
CA THR A 208 -33.93 42.77 0.76
C THR A 208 -35.32 42.86 0.14
N GLU A 209 -36.32 42.51 0.94
CA GLU A 209 -37.71 42.85 0.71
C GLU A 209 -37.90 44.31 1.12
N CYS A 210 -37.84 45.23 0.15
CA CYS A 210 -38.35 46.59 0.33
C CYS A 210 -39.51 46.79 -0.66
N GLY A 211 -40.70 46.42 -0.20
CA GLY A 211 -41.96 46.91 -0.74
C GLY A 211 -42.52 47.99 0.18
N SER A 212 -42.72 49.20 -0.35
CA SER A 212 -43.90 50.07 -0.19
C SER A 212 -43.71 51.34 -1.00
#